data_AF-A0A6S7GCT8-F1
#
_entry.id   AF-A0A6S7GCT8-F1
#
_cell.length_a   1.000
_cell.length_b   1.000
_cell.length_c   1.000
_cell.angle_alpha   90.00
_cell.angle_beta   90.00
_cell.angle_gamma   90.00
#
_symmetry.space_group_name_H-M   'P 1'
#
loop_
_entity.id
_entity.type
_entity.pdbx_description
1 polymer ?
#
loop_
_entity_poly.entity_id
_entity_poly.type
_entity_poly.pdbx_seq_one_letter_code
_entity_poly.pdbx_strand_id
1 'polypeptide(L)'
;MEITWEVGLKESAEEMIKRKKNEKERKDLTPWENYLNEKKQKKKMKQQAKQNHDDGQSAAQLSDDELPPDVDLSDPFFAEELEKTESTVTSKKKDGRQKKKKRRKKGEELGSEEDKRRKAELQLLMMEDDDGKKHFNLKSIMKNEKSKKKRRKKQEETKQDDFEIDVNDSRFSALYSSHLYAVDPSDPQFKKTKAMESIIREKQRRSDNKSEKSMDPVIANVSETLGKTKTVDPGLSALIKNVKSNAGKFRHQKNNIRKK
;
A
#
# COMPACT_ATOMS: atom_id res chain seq x y z
N MET A 1 -48.60 -23.17 50.02
CA MET A 1 -47.17 -23.47 49.81
C MET A 1 -46.81 -23.00 48.41
N GLU A 2 -46.09 -21.89 48.31
CA GLU A 2 -45.57 -21.38 47.04
C GLU A 2 -44.11 -21.83 46.93
N ILE A 3 -43.79 -22.64 45.91
CA ILE A 3 -42.44 -23.15 45.67
C ILE A 3 -41.75 -22.17 44.70
N THR A 4 -40.83 -21.36 45.22
CA THR A 4 -39.99 -20.46 44.42
C THR A 4 -38.81 -21.26 43.87
N TRP A 5 -38.81 -21.48 42.56
CA TRP A 5 -37.70 -22.17 41.89
C TRP A 5 -36.44 -21.30 41.93
N GLU A 6 -35.35 -21.94 42.36
CA GLU A 6 -34.05 -21.37 42.71
C GLU A 6 -33.45 -20.50 41.59
N VAL A 7 -33.19 -19.23 41.92
CA VAL A 7 -32.61 -18.21 41.02
C VAL A 7 -31.24 -18.59 40.43
N GLY A 8 -30.51 -19.54 41.04
CA GLY A 8 -29.22 -20.03 40.53
C GLY A 8 -29.31 -21.07 39.42
N LEU A 9 -30.43 -21.79 39.29
CA LEU A 9 -30.56 -22.86 38.29
C LEU A 9 -30.69 -22.30 36.87
N LYS A 10 -31.31 -21.12 36.76
CA LYS A 10 -31.46 -20.40 35.49
C LYS A 10 -30.12 -19.90 34.95
N GLU A 11 -29.27 -19.33 35.80
CA GLU A 11 -27.95 -18.83 35.39
C GLU A 11 -27.02 -19.96 34.94
N SER A 12 -27.00 -21.08 35.67
CA SER A 12 -26.24 -22.28 35.30
C SER A 12 -26.73 -22.88 33.98
N ALA A 13 -28.04 -22.92 33.74
CA ALA A 13 -28.62 -23.37 32.48
C ALA A 13 -28.25 -22.43 31.32
N GLU A 14 -28.30 -21.12 31.52
CA GLU A 14 -27.90 -20.12 30.52
C GLU A 14 -26.41 -20.22 30.17
N GLU A 15 -25.53 -20.46 31.14
CA GLU A 15 -24.12 -20.74 30.88
C GLU A 15 -23.92 -22.01 30.06
N MET A 16 -24.64 -23.08 30.38
CA MET A 16 -24.54 -24.34 29.65
C MET A 16 -25.01 -24.20 28.19
N ILE A 17 -26.08 -23.43 27.96
CA ILE A 17 -26.56 -23.10 26.61
C ILE A 17 -25.52 -22.27 25.84
N LYS A 18 -24.90 -21.26 26.47
CA LYS A 18 -23.82 -20.46 25.86
C LYS A 18 -22.60 -21.31 25.51
N ARG A 19 -22.18 -22.22 26.39
CA ARG A 19 -21.06 -23.16 26.13
C ARG A 19 -21.38 -24.07 24.93
N LYS A 20 -22.58 -24.67 24.88
CA LYS A 20 -23.02 -25.52 23.76
C LYS A 20 -23.13 -24.74 22.44
N LYS A 21 -23.57 -23.49 22.46
CA LYS A 21 -23.64 -22.64 21.26
C LYS A 21 -22.24 -22.32 20.72
N ASN A 22 -21.31 -21.93 21.61
CA ASN A 22 -19.91 -21.67 21.23
C ASN A 22 -19.21 -22.93 20.69
N GLU A 23 -19.53 -24.12 21.22
CA GLU A 23 -18.97 -25.38 20.74
C GLU A 23 -19.44 -25.71 19.32
N LYS A 24 -20.72 -25.47 19.01
CA LYS A 24 -21.25 -25.62 17.64
C LYS A 24 -20.59 -24.63 16.68
N GLU A 25 -20.49 -23.36 17.06
CA GLU A 25 -19.80 -22.34 16.26
C GLU A 25 -18.35 -22.73 15.98
N ARG A 26 -17.62 -23.31 16.95
CA ARG A 26 -16.24 -23.81 16.70
C ARG A 26 -16.16 -24.99 15.74
N LYS A 27 -17.17 -25.87 15.72
CA LYS A 27 -17.22 -27.02 14.79
C LYS A 27 -17.60 -26.60 13.38
N ASP A 28 -18.41 -25.56 13.25
CA ASP A 28 -18.87 -25.03 11.96
C ASP A 28 -17.85 -24.07 11.31
N LEU A 29 -16.78 -23.70 12.01
CA LEU A 29 -15.75 -22.77 11.54
C LEU A 29 -14.70 -23.45 10.65
N THR A 30 -14.25 -22.72 9.62
CA THR A 30 -13.15 -23.20 8.77
C THR A 30 -11.81 -23.22 9.52
N PRO A 31 -10.85 -24.10 9.15
CA PRO A 31 -9.53 -24.14 9.77
C PRO A 31 -8.81 -22.77 9.80
N TRP A 32 -9.04 -21.93 8.79
CA TRP A 32 -8.47 -20.57 8.71
C TRP A 32 -9.11 -19.60 9.70
N GLU A 33 -10.43 -19.66 9.89
CA GLU A 33 -11.14 -18.85 10.88
C GLU A 33 -10.77 -19.27 12.31
N ASN A 34 -10.55 -20.57 12.53
CA ASN A 34 -10.02 -21.10 13.78
C ASN A 34 -8.65 -20.48 14.11
N TYR A 35 -7.74 -20.44 13.14
CA TYR A 35 -6.43 -19.80 13.31
C TYR A 35 -6.54 -18.29 13.65
N LEU A 36 -7.44 -17.55 12.98
CA LEU A 36 -7.66 -16.14 13.28
C LEU A 36 -8.26 -15.92 14.68
N ASN A 37 -9.19 -16.78 15.09
CA ASN A 37 -9.77 -16.75 16.43
C ASN A 37 -8.73 -17.06 17.51
N GLU A 38 -7.86 -18.06 17.28
CA GLU A 38 -6.77 -18.40 18.18
C GLU A 38 -5.77 -17.25 18.32
N LYS A 39 -5.38 -16.63 17.20
CA LYS A 39 -4.51 -15.43 17.22
C LYS A 39 -5.13 -14.26 17.97
N LYS A 40 -6.44 -14.04 17.81
CA LYS A 40 -7.19 -13.00 18.52
C LYS A 40 -7.30 -13.32 20.02
N GLN A 41 -7.50 -14.58 20.38
CA GLN A 41 -7.52 -15.06 21.78
C GLN A 41 -6.15 -14.90 22.43
N LYS A 42 -5.06 -15.33 21.78
CA LYS A 42 -3.68 -15.14 22.27
C LYS A 42 -3.36 -13.66 22.51
N LYS A 43 -3.81 -12.77 21.61
CA LYS A 43 -3.67 -11.32 21.80
C LYS A 43 -4.45 -10.79 23.01
N LYS A 44 -5.69 -11.26 23.22
CA LYS A 44 -6.51 -10.89 24.38
C LYS A 44 -5.91 -11.41 25.69
N MET A 45 -5.44 -12.65 25.72
CA MET A 45 -4.77 -13.24 26.89
C MET A 45 -3.51 -12.45 27.25
N LYS A 46 -2.68 -12.08 26.26
CA LYS A 46 -1.51 -11.22 26.49
C LYS A 46 -1.89 -9.82 27.00
N GLN A 47 -3.05 -9.30 26.61
CA GLN A 47 -3.54 -8.01 27.07
C GLN A 47 -4.10 -8.08 28.50
N GLN A 48 -4.82 -9.15 28.84
CA GLN A 48 -5.33 -9.40 30.19
C GLN A 48 -4.20 -9.73 31.17
N ALA A 49 -3.22 -10.55 30.77
CA ALA A 49 -2.02 -10.81 31.55
C ALA A 49 -1.25 -9.51 31.85
N LYS A 50 -1.16 -8.59 30.88
CA LYS A 50 -0.56 -7.27 31.10
C LYS A 50 -1.39 -6.34 32.00
N GLN A 51 -2.72 -6.52 32.06
CA GLN A 51 -3.58 -5.75 32.95
C GLN A 51 -3.55 -6.31 34.39
N ASN A 52 -3.43 -7.62 34.55
CA ASN A 52 -3.36 -8.28 35.85
C ASN A 52 -1.95 -8.25 36.46
N HIS A 53 -0.92 -7.89 35.70
CA HIS A 53 0.48 -7.84 36.13
C HIS A 53 0.97 -6.39 36.31
N ASP A 54 0.10 -5.48 36.78
CA ASP A 54 0.44 -4.09 37.14
C ASP A 54 0.74 -3.93 38.65
N ASP A 55 0.97 -5.03 39.37
CA ASP A 55 1.49 -5.03 40.74
C ASP A 55 2.77 -5.87 40.80
N GLY A 56 3.92 -5.19 40.81
CA GLY A 56 5.19 -5.68 41.40
C GLY A 56 5.84 -6.93 40.81
N GLN A 57 6.99 -6.74 40.15
CA GLN A 57 8.07 -7.74 39.97
C GLN A 57 7.78 -8.95 39.06
N SER A 58 8.11 -8.82 37.77
CA SER A 58 8.68 -9.93 37.00
C SER A 58 9.45 -9.39 35.80
N ALA A 59 10.69 -8.96 36.04
CA ALA A 59 11.64 -8.61 34.99
C ALA A 59 12.21 -9.86 34.27
N ALA A 60 11.43 -10.93 34.13
CA ALA A 60 11.89 -12.24 33.66
C ALA A 60 11.04 -12.85 32.53
N GLN A 61 10.11 -12.12 31.90
CA GLN A 61 9.25 -12.68 30.82
C GLN A 61 9.13 -11.79 29.57
N LEU A 62 10.18 -11.05 29.21
CA LEU A 62 10.25 -10.37 27.90
C LEU A 62 11.23 -11.01 26.91
N SER A 63 11.74 -12.20 27.22
CA SER A 63 12.47 -13.07 26.28
C SER A 63 11.80 -14.44 26.21
N ASP A 64 10.54 -14.46 25.75
CA ASP A 64 9.84 -15.69 25.37
C ASP A 64 9.62 -15.67 23.85
N ASP A 65 10.73 -15.48 23.13
CA ASP A 65 10.87 -16.09 21.81
C ASP A 65 11.36 -17.51 22.14
N GLU A 66 10.56 -18.52 21.83
CA GLU A 66 10.87 -19.92 22.11
C GLU A 66 12.16 -20.26 21.36
N LEU A 67 13.29 -20.11 22.06
CA LEU A 67 14.61 -20.40 21.53
C LEU A 67 14.63 -21.89 21.17
N PRO A 68 15.19 -22.27 20.02
CA PRO A 68 15.37 -23.67 19.71
C PRO A 68 16.13 -24.35 20.86
N PRO A 69 15.82 -25.61 21.20
CA PRO A 69 16.38 -26.32 22.37
C PRO A 69 17.91 -26.48 22.36
N ASP A 70 18.57 -26.01 21.32
CA ASP A 70 20.02 -26.07 21.07
C ASP A 70 20.76 -24.75 21.40
N VAL A 71 20.03 -23.71 21.84
CA VAL A 71 20.63 -22.40 22.16
C VAL A 71 20.62 -22.17 23.66
N ASP A 72 21.79 -22.30 24.29
CA ASP A 72 22.00 -22.02 25.71
C ASP A 72 22.47 -20.57 25.91
N LEU A 73 21.63 -19.75 26.54
CA LEU A 73 21.95 -18.36 26.90
C LEU A 73 23.00 -18.24 28.01
N SER A 74 23.39 -19.36 28.64
CA SER A 74 24.45 -19.43 29.64
C SER A 74 25.82 -19.86 29.08
N ASP A 75 25.92 -20.07 27.75
CA ASP A 75 27.18 -20.37 27.07
C ASP A 75 28.18 -19.20 27.22
N PRO A 76 29.45 -19.47 27.60
CA PRO A 76 30.53 -18.47 27.62
C PRO A 76 30.61 -17.58 26.38
N PHE A 77 30.27 -18.11 25.21
CA PHE A 77 30.26 -17.35 23.95
C PHE A 77 29.20 -16.23 23.94
N PHE A 78 28.01 -16.48 24.52
CA PHE A 78 26.90 -15.52 24.54
C PHE A 78 26.84 -14.68 25.82
N ALA A 79 27.38 -15.17 26.93
CA ALA A 79 27.39 -14.48 28.22
C ALA A 79 28.12 -13.12 28.16
N GLU A 80 29.28 -13.06 27.49
CA GLU A 80 30.08 -11.82 27.38
C GLU A 80 29.32 -10.71 26.62
N GLU A 81 28.54 -11.07 25.59
CA GLU A 81 27.73 -10.11 24.83
C GLU A 81 26.46 -9.69 25.60
N LEU A 82 25.85 -10.61 26.36
CA LEU A 82 24.67 -10.31 27.19
C LEU A 82 25.01 -9.37 28.36
N GLU A 83 26.13 -9.56 29.05
CA GLU A 83 26.57 -8.65 30.12
C GLU A 83 26.85 -7.22 29.61
N LYS A 84 27.41 -7.12 28.41
CA LYS A 84 27.69 -5.84 27.75
C LYS A 84 26.42 -5.12 27.33
N THR A 85 25.36 -5.84 26.99
CA THR A 85 24.07 -5.25 26.61
C THR A 85 23.21 -4.86 27.83
N GLU A 86 23.12 -5.70 28.87
CA GLU A 86 22.35 -5.43 30.10
C GLU A 86 22.83 -4.16 30.83
N SER A 87 24.15 -3.91 30.89
CA SER A 87 24.73 -2.70 31.49
C SER A 87 24.31 -1.39 30.78
N THR A 88 23.93 -1.45 29.50
CA THR A 88 23.44 -0.27 28.74
C THR A 88 21.94 -0.03 28.85
N VAL A 89 21.17 -1.03 29.32
CA VAL A 89 19.70 -1.00 29.35
C VAL A 89 19.18 -0.53 30.71
N THR A 90 19.90 -0.79 31.81
CA THR A 90 19.51 -0.42 33.18
C THR A 90 19.50 1.09 33.46
N SER A 91 20.26 1.89 32.70
CA SER A 91 20.36 3.36 32.89
C SER A 91 19.31 4.18 32.10
N LYS A 92 18.37 3.55 31.39
CA LYS A 92 17.40 4.25 30.51
C LYS A 92 15.92 4.08 30.84
N LYS A 93 15.58 3.46 31.97
CA LYS A 93 14.18 3.21 32.39
C LYS A 93 13.73 4.10 33.55
N LYS A 94 13.89 5.42 33.45
CA LYS A 94 12.95 6.35 34.07
C LYS A 94 12.64 7.49 33.09
N ASP A 95 11.34 7.65 32.85
CA ASP A 95 10.70 8.78 32.18
C ASP A 95 10.58 8.74 30.64
N GLY A 96 9.53 8.07 30.18
CA GLY A 96 9.23 7.81 28.78
C GLY A 96 7.85 8.26 28.33
N ARG A 97 7.54 9.57 28.37
CA ARG A 97 6.47 10.08 27.47
C ARG A 97 6.58 11.52 26.95
N GLN A 98 7.46 12.38 27.46
CA GLN A 98 7.62 13.75 26.91
C GLN A 98 8.95 14.04 26.20
N LYS A 99 9.92 13.11 26.22
CA LYS A 99 11.28 13.35 25.68
C LYS A 99 11.49 12.95 24.21
N LYS A 100 10.43 12.63 23.45
CA LYS A 100 10.58 12.20 22.03
C LYS A 100 10.75 13.38 21.05
N LYS A 101 10.33 14.61 21.41
CA LYS A 101 10.57 15.82 20.60
C LYS A 101 11.92 16.50 20.87
N LYS A 102 12.48 16.39 22.08
CA LYS A 102 13.77 17.03 22.45
C LYS A 102 15.01 16.20 22.06
N ARG A 103 14.88 14.87 21.88
CA ARG A 103 16.01 13.98 21.54
C ARG A 103 16.43 13.99 20.06
N ARG A 104 15.63 14.56 19.15
CA ARG A 104 16.06 14.77 17.75
C ARG A 104 16.97 15.99 17.58
N LYS A 105 16.99 16.91 18.55
CA LYS A 105 17.84 18.12 18.52
C LYS A 105 19.06 18.06 19.44
N LYS A 106 19.17 17.05 20.31
CA LYS A 106 20.29 16.83 21.24
C LYS A 106 20.96 15.45 21.03
N GLY A 107 20.87 14.91 19.81
CA GLY A 107 21.50 13.65 19.41
C GLY A 107 22.70 13.85 18.47
N GLU A 108 23.02 15.09 18.10
CA GLU A 108 24.16 15.41 17.23
C GLU A 108 25.42 15.78 18.01
N GLU A 109 25.33 16.13 19.29
CA GLU A 109 26.45 16.80 19.98
C GLU A 109 27.17 15.93 21.03
N LEU A 110 26.60 14.79 21.45
CA LEU A 110 27.17 13.94 22.51
C LEU A 110 27.11 12.45 22.14
N GLY A 111 27.65 12.10 20.96
CA GLY A 111 28.16 10.75 20.76
C GLY A 111 29.59 10.72 21.30
N SER A 112 29.92 9.70 22.10
CA SER A 112 31.30 9.44 22.52
C SER A 112 32.21 9.46 21.27
N GLU A 113 33.48 9.84 21.38
CA GLU A 113 34.40 9.70 20.25
C GLU A 113 34.40 8.27 19.69
N GLU A 114 34.14 7.28 20.55
CA GLU A 114 33.98 5.89 20.16
C GLU A 114 32.72 5.63 19.31
N ASP A 115 31.60 6.28 19.61
CA ASP A 115 30.38 6.20 18.78
C ASP A 115 30.62 6.85 17.41
N LYS A 116 31.38 7.94 17.37
CA LYS A 116 31.77 8.61 16.12
C LYS A 116 32.72 7.74 15.30
N ARG A 117 33.69 7.08 15.96
CA ARG A 117 34.61 6.11 15.33
C ARG A 117 33.87 4.91 14.79
N ARG A 118 33.02 4.25 15.60
CA ARG A 118 32.19 3.12 15.15
C ARG A 118 31.26 3.51 14.00
N LYS A 119 30.68 4.72 14.04
CA LYS A 119 29.85 5.22 12.95
C LYS A 119 30.67 5.50 11.69
N ALA A 120 31.89 6.02 11.83
CA ALA A 120 32.81 6.25 10.70
C ALA A 120 33.32 4.94 10.10
N GLU A 121 33.68 3.95 10.91
CA GLU A 121 34.05 2.59 10.48
C GLU A 121 32.88 1.90 9.79
N LEU A 122 31.67 1.97 10.34
CA LEU A 122 30.47 1.43 9.73
C LEU A 122 30.10 2.15 8.42
N GLN A 123 30.34 3.46 8.35
CA GLN A 123 30.19 4.22 7.12
C GLN A 123 31.23 3.82 6.07
N LEU A 124 32.48 3.56 6.45
CA LEU A 124 33.53 3.09 5.54
C LEU A 124 33.19 1.70 4.98
N LEU A 125 32.71 0.79 5.83
CA LEU A 125 32.26 -0.54 5.41
C LEU A 125 31.06 -0.47 4.46
N MET A 126 30.11 0.46 4.71
CA MET A 126 28.98 0.69 3.79
C MET A 126 29.36 1.43 2.51
N MET A 127 30.41 2.25 2.51
CA MET A 127 30.89 2.96 1.32
C MET A 127 31.59 2.02 0.33
N GLU A 128 32.18 0.92 0.80
CA GLU A 128 32.81 -0.08 -0.05
C GLU A 128 31.78 -0.95 -0.80
N ASP A 129 30.58 -1.13 -0.24
CA ASP A 129 29.46 -1.86 -0.86
C ASP A 129 28.52 -1.00 -1.72
N ASP A 130 28.69 0.34 -1.74
CA ASP A 130 27.83 1.24 -2.53
C ASP A 130 28.31 1.31 -3.99
N ASP A 131 28.20 0.17 -4.68
CA ASP A 131 28.50 -0.07 -6.11
C ASP A 131 27.70 0.83 -7.10
N GLY A 132 27.05 1.90 -6.63
CA GLY A 132 26.14 2.73 -7.43
C GLY A 132 24.89 1.97 -7.90
N LYS A 133 24.68 0.74 -7.43
CA LYS A 133 23.55 -0.13 -7.80
C LYS A 133 22.27 0.41 -7.17
N LYS A 134 21.50 1.17 -7.94
CA LYS A 134 20.16 1.63 -7.55
C LYS A 134 19.21 0.43 -7.49
N HIS A 135 18.90 -0.07 -6.29
CA HIS A 135 17.88 -1.12 -6.13
C HIS A 135 16.49 -0.64 -6.55
N PHE A 136 15.80 -1.43 -7.37
CA PHE A 136 14.44 -1.12 -7.82
C PHE A 136 13.42 -1.36 -6.71
N ASN A 137 12.75 -0.29 -6.27
CA ASN A 137 11.65 -0.38 -5.31
C ASN A 137 10.39 0.32 -5.85
N LEU A 138 9.44 -0.47 -6.33
CA LEU A 138 8.18 0.02 -6.90
C LEU A 138 7.40 0.92 -5.92
N LYS A 139 7.38 0.60 -4.62
CA LYS A 139 6.66 1.40 -3.61
C LYS A 139 7.29 2.78 -3.46
N SER A 140 8.62 2.86 -3.49
CA SER A 140 9.37 4.11 -3.42
C SER A 140 9.10 4.99 -4.66
N ILE A 141 9.10 4.38 -5.86
CA ILE A 141 8.79 5.07 -7.12
C ILE A 141 7.36 5.62 -7.09
N MET A 142 6.38 4.81 -6.70
CA MET A 142 4.99 5.24 -6.60
C MET A 142 4.80 6.39 -5.59
N LYS A 143 5.52 6.35 -4.46
CA LYS A 143 5.48 7.42 -3.45
C LYS A 143 6.07 8.71 -4.00
N ASN A 144 7.21 8.63 -4.69
CA ASN A 144 7.85 9.78 -5.32
C ASN A 144 6.93 10.40 -6.37
N GLU A 145 6.30 9.60 -7.23
CA GLU A 145 5.40 10.08 -8.28
C GLU A 145 4.15 10.78 -7.71
N LYS A 146 3.53 10.18 -6.68
CA LYS A 146 2.41 10.81 -5.96
C LYS A 146 2.82 12.11 -5.26
N SER A 147 4.04 12.17 -4.74
CA SER A 147 4.56 13.35 -4.05
C SER A 147 4.87 14.50 -5.02
N LYS A 148 5.43 14.22 -6.19
CA LYS A 148 5.69 15.19 -7.27
C LYS A 148 4.39 15.88 -7.72
N LYS A 149 3.29 15.12 -7.83
CA LYS A 149 1.98 15.69 -8.21
C LYS A 149 1.36 16.58 -7.12
N LYS A 150 1.61 16.29 -5.84
CA LYS A 150 1.02 17.03 -4.70
C LYS A 150 1.87 18.18 -4.16
N ARG A 151 3.20 18.12 -4.32
CA ARG A 151 4.14 19.09 -3.71
C ARG A 151 4.87 19.88 -4.80
N ARG A 152 4.21 20.88 -5.38
CA ARG A 152 4.86 21.88 -6.24
C ARG A 152 5.73 22.91 -5.46
N LYS A 153 5.95 22.76 -4.15
CA LYS A 153 6.56 23.82 -3.31
C LYS A 153 7.65 23.40 -2.31
N LYS A 154 8.10 22.14 -2.27
CA LYS A 154 9.24 21.78 -1.42
C LYS A 154 10.12 20.76 -2.15
N GLN A 155 11.17 21.27 -2.80
CA GLN A 155 12.30 20.51 -3.30
C GLN A 155 13.04 19.91 -2.10
N GLU A 156 12.53 18.80 -1.58
CA GLU A 156 13.40 17.82 -0.96
C GLU A 156 13.91 16.97 -2.12
N GLU A 157 15.23 16.79 -2.22
CA GLU A 157 15.91 15.98 -3.24
C GLU A 157 15.40 14.53 -3.20
N THR A 158 14.22 14.28 -3.74
CA THR A 158 13.80 12.92 -4.04
C THR A 158 14.71 12.45 -5.15
N LYS A 159 15.52 11.43 -4.86
CA LYS A 159 16.37 10.71 -5.83
C LYS A 159 15.67 10.69 -7.18
N GLN A 160 16.25 11.39 -8.16
CA GLN A 160 15.67 11.47 -9.49
C GLN A 160 15.66 10.05 -10.09
N ASP A 161 14.54 9.73 -10.74
CA ASP A 161 14.37 8.44 -11.40
C ASP A 161 14.67 8.68 -12.88
N ASP A 162 15.87 8.27 -13.27
CA ASP A 162 16.43 8.48 -14.61
C ASP A 162 16.07 7.32 -15.55
N PHE A 163 15.28 6.35 -15.08
CA PHE A 163 14.90 5.19 -15.87
C PHE A 163 13.83 5.57 -16.91
N GLU A 164 14.13 5.27 -18.18
CA GLU A 164 13.21 5.45 -19.31
C GLU A 164 13.05 4.13 -20.06
N ILE A 165 11.80 3.78 -20.37
CA ILE A 165 11.49 2.54 -21.11
C ILE A 165 11.60 2.83 -22.60
N ASP A 166 12.25 1.93 -23.33
CA ASP A 166 12.19 1.90 -24.78
C ASP A 166 10.82 1.40 -25.26
N VAL A 167 10.00 2.33 -25.77
CA VAL A 167 8.65 2.05 -26.28
C VAL A 167 8.66 1.35 -27.64
N ASN A 168 9.81 1.28 -28.31
CA ASN A 168 9.97 0.65 -29.63
C ASN A 168 10.55 -0.77 -29.55
N ASP A 169 10.82 -1.28 -28.34
CA ASP A 169 11.33 -2.64 -28.16
C ASP A 169 10.30 -3.69 -28.61
N SER A 170 10.75 -4.61 -29.47
CA SER A 170 9.95 -5.69 -30.04
C SER A 170 9.32 -6.59 -28.97
N ARG A 171 9.95 -6.75 -27.80
CA ARG A 171 9.42 -7.56 -26.69
C ARG A 171 8.10 -7.01 -26.15
N PHE A 172 7.89 -5.70 -26.27
CA PHE A 172 6.68 -5.03 -25.82
C PHE A 172 5.65 -4.81 -26.94
N SER A 173 5.93 -5.27 -28.16
CA SER A 173 5.01 -5.15 -29.30
C SER A 173 3.61 -5.69 -29.01
N ALA A 174 3.53 -6.80 -28.25
CA ALA A 174 2.28 -7.43 -27.85
C ALA A 174 1.35 -6.51 -27.02
N LEU A 175 1.90 -5.56 -26.24
CA LEU A 175 1.11 -4.56 -25.48
C LEU A 175 0.31 -3.63 -26.39
N TYR A 176 0.82 -3.40 -27.60
CA TYR A 176 0.22 -2.49 -28.58
C TYR A 176 -0.71 -3.22 -29.55
N SER A 177 -0.37 -4.45 -29.92
CA SER A 177 -1.09 -5.21 -30.96
C SER A 177 -2.21 -6.10 -30.40
N SER A 178 -1.99 -6.73 -29.24
CA SER A 178 -2.95 -7.70 -28.67
C SER A 178 -3.84 -7.06 -27.62
N HIS A 179 -5.13 -7.42 -27.61
CA HIS A 179 -6.07 -6.98 -26.60
C HIS A 179 -5.83 -7.62 -25.22
N LEU A 180 -5.28 -8.84 -25.19
CA LEU A 180 -5.03 -9.59 -23.95
C LEU A 180 -4.01 -8.90 -23.03
N TYR A 181 -3.08 -8.14 -23.61
CA TYR A 181 -2.03 -7.43 -22.88
C TYR A 181 -2.27 -5.92 -22.84
N ALA A 182 -3.49 -5.47 -23.15
CA ALA A 182 -3.83 -4.06 -23.12
C ALA A 182 -3.86 -3.54 -21.68
N VAL A 183 -3.08 -2.50 -21.41
CA VAL A 183 -3.07 -1.82 -20.11
C VAL A 183 -4.38 -1.05 -19.91
N ASP A 184 -5.16 -1.43 -18.88
CA ASP A 184 -6.40 -0.74 -18.48
C ASP A 184 -6.17 0.15 -17.23
N PRO A 185 -6.31 1.49 -17.34
CA PRO A 185 -6.25 2.39 -16.19
C PRO A 185 -7.34 2.16 -15.12
N SER A 186 -8.41 1.45 -15.46
CA SER A 186 -9.55 1.16 -14.57
C SER A 186 -9.29 -0.03 -13.65
N ASP A 187 -8.31 -0.88 -13.98
CA ASP A 187 -7.97 -2.06 -13.20
C ASP A 187 -7.30 -1.66 -11.85
N PRO A 188 -7.72 -2.19 -10.70
CA PRO A 188 -7.06 -1.97 -9.41
C PRO A 188 -5.55 -2.32 -9.38
N GLN A 189 -5.12 -3.26 -10.22
CA GLN A 189 -3.73 -3.65 -10.34
C GLN A 189 -2.89 -2.59 -11.06
N PHE A 190 -3.51 -1.70 -11.83
CA PHE A 190 -2.85 -0.62 -12.55
C PHE A 190 -2.08 0.31 -11.60
N LYS A 191 -0.75 0.40 -11.80
CA LYS A 191 0.11 1.35 -11.09
C LYS A 191 0.53 2.46 -12.04
N LYS A 192 0.07 3.67 -11.74
CA LYS A 192 0.39 4.87 -12.51
C LYS A 192 1.83 5.32 -12.24
N THR A 193 2.77 4.78 -13.00
CA THR A 193 4.20 5.13 -13.02
C THR A 193 4.55 5.87 -14.31
N LYS A 194 5.66 6.64 -14.34
CA LYS A 194 6.14 7.37 -15.53
C LYS A 194 6.28 6.44 -16.75
N ALA A 195 6.87 5.27 -16.51
CA ALA A 195 7.01 4.17 -17.46
C ALA A 195 5.67 3.74 -18.08
N MET A 196 4.67 3.45 -17.24
CA MET A 196 3.36 2.98 -17.70
C MET A 196 2.61 4.06 -18.48
N GLU A 197 2.74 5.33 -18.06
CA GLU A 197 2.19 6.45 -18.81
C GLU A 197 2.82 6.60 -20.21
N SER A 198 4.13 6.38 -20.34
CA SER A 198 4.81 6.45 -21.64
C SER A 198 4.29 5.38 -22.60
N ILE A 199 4.09 4.14 -22.12
CA ILE A 199 3.50 3.05 -22.92
C ILE A 199 2.07 3.40 -23.37
N ILE A 200 1.22 3.91 -22.47
CA ILE A 200 -0.15 4.29 -22.82
C ILE A 200 -0.16 5.42 -23.87
N ARG A 201 0.70 6.44 -23.70
CA ARG A 201 0.81 7.54 -24.66
C ARG A 201 1.27 7.06 -26.04
N GLU A 202 2.25 6.17 -26.09
CA GLU A 202 2.71 5.59 -27.37
C GLU A 202 1.60 4.74 -28.01
N LYS A 203 0.85 3.95 -27.23
CA LYS A 203 -0.32 3.22 -27.75
C LYS A 203 -1.34 4.17 -28.35
N GLN A 204 -1.67 5.26 -27.67
CA GLN A 204 -2.59 6.27 -28.16
C GLN A 204 -2.09 6.89 -29.47
N ARG A 205 -0.80 7.28 -29.52
CA ARG A 205 -0.16 7.80 -30.74
C ARG A 205 -0.21 6.81 -31.91
N ARG A 206 -0.01 5.51 -31.65
CA ARG A 206 -0.12 4.46 -32.68
C ARG A 206 -1.56 4.26 -33.14
N SER A 207 -2.54 4.37 -32.24
CA SER A 207 -3.96 4.33 -32.60
C SER A 207 -4.35 5.51 -33.46
N ASP A 208 -3.92 6.73 -33.11
CA ASP A 208 -4.18 7.94 -33.90
C ASP A 208 -3.56 7.80 -35.31
N ASN A 209 -2.29 7.39 -35.39
CA ASN A 209 -1.62 7.13 -36.67
C ASN A 209 -2.28 5.99 -37.46
N LYS A 210 -2.80 4.96 -36.79
CA LYS A 210 -3.52 3.86 -37.46
C LYS A 210 -4.87 4.33 -37.95
N SER A 211 -5.60 5.18 -37.22
CA SER A 211 -6.82 5.79 -37.74
C SER A 211 -6.56 6.66 -38.96
N GLU A 212 -5.46 7.42 -38.97
CA GLU A 212 -5.03 8.21 -40.14
C GLU A 212 -4.59 7.33 -41.31
N LYS A 213 -3.95 6.17 -41.07
CA LYS A 213 -3.54 5.22 -42.13
C LYS A 213 -4.65 4.29 -42.62
N SER A 214 -5.60 3.91 -41.75
CA SER A 214 -6.79 3.15 -42.14
C SER A 214 -7.86 4.02 -42.80
N MET A 215 -7.63 5.33 -42.91
CA MET A 215 -8.15 6.12 -44.04
C MET A 215 -7.37 5.75 -45.32
N ASP A 216 -7.31 4.45 -45.65
CA ASP A 216 -6.86 4.02 -46.96
C ASP A 216 -7.83 4.59 -48.03
N PRO A 217 -7.33 4.95 -49.23
CA PRO A 217 -8.00 5.79 -50.24
C PRO A 217 -9.19 5.12 -50.94
N VAL A 218 -9.77 4.08 -50.35
CA VAL A 218 -10.99 3.44 -50.87
C VAL A 218 -12.23 4.30 -50.55
N ILE A 219 -12.21 5.05 -49.45
CA ILE A 219 -13.25 6.07 -49.20
C ILE A 219 -13.00 7.34 -50.04
N ALA A 220 -11.76 7.61 -50.46
CA ALA A 220 -11.48 8.71 -51.41
C ALA A 220 -12.12 8.42 -52.79
N ASN A 221 -12.02 7.18 -53.29
CA ASN A 221 -12.61 6.81 -54.59
C ASN A 221 -14.14 6.56 -54.56
N VAL A 222 -14.72 6.23 -53.39
CA VAL A 222 -16.19 6.19 -53.23
C VAL A 222 -16.76 7.60 -52.96
N SER A 223 -15.96 8.51 -52.40
CA SER A 223 -16.33 9.94 -52.33
C SER A 223 -16.23 10.66 -53.68
N GLU A 224 -15.44 10.14 -54.63
CA GLU A 224 -15.38 10.67 -56.01
C GLU A 224 -16.55 10.18 -56.88
N THR A 225 -17.16 9.05 -56.55
CA THR A 225 -18.30 8.50 -57.31
C THR A 225 -19.66 8.72 -56.66
N LEU A 226 -19.73 9.28 -55.44
CA LEU A 226 -20.99 9.64 -54.79
C LEU A 226 -20.92 10.93 -53.93
N GLY A 227 -20.24 11.98 -54.40
CA GLY A 227 -20.00 13.17 -53.57
C GLY A 227 -19.88 14.51 -54.27
N LYS A 228 -20.40 14.68 -55.50
CA LYS A 228 -20.52 16.01 -56.11
C LYS A 228 -21.80 16.72 -55.65
N THR A 229 -21.89 17.01 -54.35
CA THR A 229 -22.75 18.08 -53.79
C THR A 229 -21.86 18.96 -52.92
N LYS A 230 -21.16 19.91 -53.53
CA LYS A 230 -21.49 21.35 -53.43
C LYS A 230 -22.06 21.71 -52.06
N THR A 231 -21.28 22.46 -51.28
CA THR A 231 -21.72 23.39 -50.23
C THR A 231 -22.83 22.85 -49.31
N VAL A 232 -22.45 22.38 -48.13
CA VAL A 232 -23.42 22.13 -47.05
C VAL A 232 -24.28 23.40 -46.90
N ASP A 233 -25.58 23.30 -47.18
CA ASP A 233 -26.49 24.44 -47.10
C ASP A 233 -26.32 25.15 -45.73
N PRO A 234 -26.12 26.47 -45.70
CA PRO A 234 -25.98 27.20 -44.43
C PRO A 234 -27.13 26.92 -43.46
N GLY A 235 -28.34 26.68 -43.98
CA GLY A 235 -29.51 26.26 -43.20
C GLY A 235 -29.33 24.91 -42.53
N LEU A 236 -28.82 23.90 -43.25
CA LEU A 236 -28.54 22.57 -42.68
C LEU A 236 -27.46 22.64 -41.59
N SER A 237 -26.42 23.45 -41.80
CA SER A 237 -25.37 23.70 -40.81
C SER A 237 -25.90 24.39 -39.54
N ALA A 238 -26.83 25.34 -39.69
CA ALA A 238 -27.51 25.99 -38.56
C ALA A 238 -28.43 25.01 -37.81
N LEU A 239 -29.12 24.12 -38.54
CA LEU A 239 -29.97 23.09 -37.94
C LEU A 239 -29.15 22.10 -37.12
N ILE A 240 -28.03 21.60 -37.64
CA ILE A 240 -27.13 20.70 -36.91
C ILE A 240 -26.58 21.37 -35.64
N LYS A 241 -26.22 22.66 -35.71
CA LYS A 241 -25.80 23.44 -34.54
C LYS A 241 -26.92 23.59 -33.50
N ASN A 242 -28.16 23.83 -33.94
CA ASN A 242 -29.32 23.93 -33.05
C ASN A 242 -29.68 22.59 -32.40
N VAL A 243 -29.65 21.48 -33.14
CA VAL A 243 -29.87 20.14 -32.58
C VAL A 243 -28.78 19.80 -31.55
N LYS A 244 -27.51 20.11 -31.84
CA LYS A 244 -26.39 19.86 -30.93
C LYS A 244 -26.46 20.73 -29.67
N SER A 245 -26.84 21.99 -29.78
CA SER A 245 -27.00 22.88 -28.62
C SER A 245 -28.19 22.46 -27.74
N ASN A 246 -29.30 22.04 -28.35
CA ASN A 246 -30.48 21.59 -27.61
C ASN A 246 -30.23 20.24 -26.92
N ALA A 247 -29.57 19.29 -27.60
CA ALA A 247 -29.14 18.03 -26.99
C ALA A 247 -28.22 18.26 -25.78
N GLY A 248 -27.33 19.27 -25.83
CA GLY A 248 -26.50 19.68 -24.70
C GLY A 248 -27.30 20.15 -23.50
N LYS A 249 -28.38 20.92 -23.71
CA LYS A 249 -29.29 21.41 -22.66
C LYS A 249 -30.05 20.27 -21.99
N PHE A 250 -30.55 19.29 -22.74
CA PHE A 250 -31.20 18.10 -22.18
C PHE A 250 -30.26 17.26 -21.31
N ARG A 251 -28.97 17.13 -21.70
CA ARG A 251 -27.97 16.45 -20.88
C ARG A 251 -27.67 17.21 -19.58
N HIS A 252 -27.61 18.55 -19.62
CA HIS A 252 -27.42 19.37 -18.42
C HIS A 252 -28.63 19.34 -17.48
N GLN A 253 -29.85 19.32 -18.02
CA GLN A 253 -31.07 19.17 -17.20
C GLN A 253 -31.16 17.79 -16.55
N LYS A 254 -30.87 16.69 -17.27
CA LYS A 254 -30.80 15.34 -16.68
C LYS A 254 -29.77 15.25 -15.56
N ASN A 255 -28.64 15.93 -15.69
CA ASN A 255 -27.60 15.94 -14.67
C ASN A 255 -27.96 16.80 -13.45
N ASN A 256 -28.76 17.87 -13.62
CA ASN A 256 -29.25 18.68 -12.50
C ASN A 256 -30.42 18.03 -11.76
N ILE A 257 -31.28 17.28 -12.45
CA ILE A 257 -32.37 16.50 -11.83
C ILE A 257 -31.80 15.34 -11.00
N ARG A 258 -30.68 14.73 -11.42
CA ARG A 258 -29.99 13.68 -10.66
C ARG A 258 -29.16 14.17 -9.46
N LYS A 259 -29.01 15.49 -9.29
CA LYS A 259 -28.20 16.12 -8.23
C LYS A 259 -29.04 16.80 -7.13
N LYS A 260 -30.37 16.83 -7.29
CA LYS A 260 -31.31 17.09 -6.20
C LYS A 260 -31.84 15.76 -5.68
#